data_AF-A0A537SLC5-F1
#
_entry.id   AF-A0A537SLC5-F1
#
_cell.length_a   1.000
_cell.length_b   1.000
_cell.length_c   1.000
_cell.angle_alpha   90.00
_cell.angle_beta   90.00
_cell.angle_gamma   90.00
#
_symmetry.space_group_name_H-M   'P 1'
#
loop_
_entity.id
_entity.type
_entity.pdbx_description
1 polymer ?
#
loop_
_entity_poly.entity_id
_entity_poly.type
_entity_poly.pdbx_seq_one_letter_code
_entity_poly.pdbx_strand_id
1 'polypeptide(L)' 'MSFPDKSVAPSAAFVDRFAIGVVIGCVQLPWPGWATGLTFGLLLSLPSAIITKAYAPVLVVGALGGLIIGGVIHGWLPRA' A
#
# COMPACT_ATOMS: atom_id res chain seq x y z
N MET A 1 16.10 19.74 6.31
CA MET A 1 16.93 18.51 6.33
C MET A 1 17.90 18.61 5.15
N SER A 2 19.21 18.53 5.40
CA SER A 2 20.18 18.35 4.31
C SER A 2 20.12 16.90 3.89
N PHE A 3 19.67 16.61 2.67
CA PHE A 3 19.53 15.23 2.20
C PHE A 3 20.93 14.70 1.83
N PRO A 4 21.40 13.60 2.46
CA PRO A 4 22.68 12.96 2.08
C PRO A 4 22.71 12.60 0.59
N ASP A 5 21.56 12.26 0.03
CA ASP A 5 21.32 12.04 -1.40
C ASP A 5 19.86 12.41 -1.72
N LYS A 6 19.62 13.46 -2.52
CA LYS A 6 18.28 13.92 -2.91
C LYS A 6 17.44 12.80 -3.55
N SER A 7 18.09 11.85 -4.21
CA SER A 7 17.44 10.75 -4.93
C SER A 7 16.90 9.65 -4.03
N VAL A 8 17.36 9.55 -2.77
CA VAL A 8 16.97 8.46 -1.85
C VAL A 8 15.52 8.59 -1.41
N ALA A 9 15.05 9.83 -1.15
CA ALA A 9 13.67 10.06 -0.72
C ALA A 9 12.62 9.63 -1.76
N PRO A 10 12.68 10.06 -3.04
CA PRO A 10 11.71 9.63 -4.06
C PRO A 10 11.86 8.16 -4.43
N SER A 11 13.08 7.59 -4.43
CA SER A 11 13.26 6.16 -4.71
C SER A 11 12.68 5.29 -3.60
N ALA A 12 12.89 5.64 -2.33
CA ALA A 12 12.29 4.95 -1.19
C ALA A 12 10.76 5.03 -1.23
N ALA A 13 10.19 6.19 -1.53
CA ALA A 13 8.75 6.36 -1.67
C ALA A 13 8.18 5.52 -2.82
N PHE A 14 8.89 5.44 -3.95
CA PHE A 14 8.48 4.57 -5.07
C PHE A 14 8.51 3.09 -4.68
N VAL A 15 9.61 2.63 -4.08
CA VAL A 15 9.77 1.22 -3.67
C VAL A 15 8.72 0.84 -2.63
N ASP A 16 8.40 1.72 -1.69
CA ASP A 16 7.33 1.54 -0.71
C ASP A 16 5.99 1.26 -1.41
N ARG A 17 5.59 2.11 -2.38
CA ARG A 17 4.32 1.91 -3.12
C ARG A 17 4.35 0.71 -4.05
N PHE A 18 5.49 0.44 -4.68
CA PHE A 18 5.66 -0.73 -5.55
C PHE A 18 5.53 -2.03 -4.78
N ALA A 19 6.18 -2.13 -3.61
CA ALA A 19 6.12 -3.30 -2.75
C ALA A 19 4.68 -3.61 -2.30
N ILE A 20 3.90 -2.59 -1.95
CA ILE A 20 2.47 -2.74 -1.61
C ILE A 20 1.69 -3.40 -2.76
N GLY A 21 1.85 -2.88 -3.98
CA GLY A 21 1.16 -3.41 -5.15
C GLY A 21 1.55 -4.85 -5.48
N VAL A 22 2.84 -5.17 -5.41
CA VAL A 22 3.36 -6.54 -5.64
C VAL A 22 2.80 -7.51 -4.61
N VAL A 23 2.84 -7.16 -3.32
CA VAL A 23 2.32 -8.04 -2.25
C VAL A 23 0.83 -8.29 -2.44
N ILE A 24 0.04 -7.24 -2.72
CA ILE A 24 -1.40 -7.40 -2.98
C ILE A 24 -1.64 -8.30 -4.19
N GLY A 25 -0.86 -8.17 -5.27
CA GLY A 25 -1.02 -9.02 -6.45
C GLY A 25 -0.62 -10.49 -6.24
N CYS A 26 0.32 -10.77 -5.35
CA CYS A 26 0.79 -12.13 -5.07
C CYS A 26 -0.03 -12.86 -4.00
N VAL A 27 -0.76 -12.13 -3.15
CA VAL A 27 -1.46 -12.74 -2.02
C VAL A 27 -2.79 -13.33 -2.46
N GLN A 28 -3.02 -14.62 -2.18
CA GLN A 28 -4.31 -15.26 -2.45
C GLN A 28 -5.01 -15.56 -1.14
N LEU A 29 -5.94 -14.67 -0.76
CA LEU A 29 -6.84 -14.88 0.37
C LEU A 29 -8.26 -15.16 -0.13
N PRO A 30 -9.07 -15.97 0.58
CA PRO A 30 -10.48 -16.19 0.27
C PRO A 30 -11.35 -15.00 0.71
N TRP A 31 -10.83 -13.79 0.57
CA TRP A 31 -11.48 -12.53 0.95
C TRP A 31 -11.86 -11.76 -0.33
N PRO A 32 -12.88 -10.88 -0.26
CA PRO A 32 -13.14 -9.99 -1.38
C PRO A 32 -11.93 -9.08 -1.60
N GLY A 33 -11.64 -8.76 -2.87
CA GLY A 33 -10.41 -8.09 -3.25
C GLY A 33 -10.19 -6.73 -2.61
N TRP A 34 -11.28 -5.97 -2.37
CA TRP A 34 -11.22 -4.70 -1.65
C TRP A 34 -10.74 -4.87 -0.21
N ALA A 35 -11.09 -5.97 0.47
CA ALA A 35 -10.69 -6.22 1.84
C ALA A 35 -9.21 -6.59 1.92
N THR A 36 -8.76 -7.52 1.08
CA THR A 36 -7.33 -7.85 0.92
C THR A 36 -6.53 -6.58 0.61
N GLY A 37 -7.01 -5.79 -0.34
CA GLY A 37 -6.41 -4.53 -0.75
C GLY A 37 -6.29 -3.52 0.39
N LEU A 38 -7.37 -3.26 1.13
CA LEU A 38 -7.37 -2.35 2.28
C LEU A 38 -6.45 -2.82 3.40
N THR A 39 -6.50 -4.11 3.75
CA THR A 39 -5.68 -4.65 4.84
C THR A 39 -4.20 -4.50 4.54
N PHE A 40 -3.74 -4.95 3.37
CA PHE A 40 -2.34 -4.84 3.00
C PHE A 40 -1.93 -3.39 2.71
N GLY A 41 -2.78 -2.59 2.08
CA GLY A 41 -2.53 -1.17 1.84
C GLY A 41 -2.32 -0.37 3.12
N LEU A 42 -3.14 -0.60 4.15
CA LEU A 42 -2.99 0.03 5.46
C LEU A 42 -1.79 -0.51 6.24
N LEU A 43 -1.65 -1.83 6.32
CA LEU A 43 -0.63 -2.50 7.12
C LEU A 43 0.78 -2.18 6.62
N LEU A 44 0.99 -2.21 5.31
CA LEU A 44 2.29 -1.93 4.71
C LEU A 44 2.60 -0.42 4.64
N SER A 45 1.59 0.46 4.69
CA SER A 45 1.80 1.92 4.79
C SER A 45 2.06 2.40 6.22
N LEU A 46 1.86 1.53 7.21
CA LEU A 46 1.98 1.85 8.63
C LEU A 46 3.44 2.19 9.04
N PRO A 47 4.48 1.43 8.60
CA PRO A 47 5.87 1.78 8.87
C PRO A 47 6.27 3.13 8.28
N SER A 48 5.90 3.41 7.02
CA SER A 48 6.20 4.70 6.38
C SER A 48 5.47 5.87 7.04
N ALA A 49 4.25 5.65 7.53
CA ALA A 49 3.52 6.62 8.36
C ALA A 49 4.23 6.91 9.71
N ILE A 50 4.76 5.89 10.38
CA ILE A 50 5.50 6.04 11.64
C ILE A 50 6.80 6.83 11.44
N ILE A 51 7.56 6.48 10.39
CA ILE A 51 8.86 7.11 10.08
C ILE A 51 8.67 8.59 9.74
N THR A 52 7.66 8.90 8.93
CA THR A 52 7.40 10.27 8.45
C THR A 52 6.56 11.10 9.42
N LYS A 53 5.98 10.49 10.45
CA LYS A 53 4.96 11.08 11.34
C LYS A 53 3.72 11.61 10.61
N ALA A 54 3.55 11.25 9.34
CA ALA A 54 2.49 11.73 8.47
C ALA A 54 1.37 10.68 8.35
N TYR A 55 0.72 10.38 9.49
CA TYR A 55 -0.24 9.27 9.59
C TYR A 55 -1.42 9.39 8.63
N ALA A 56 -2.15 10.51 8.69
CA ALA A 56 -3.34 10.71 7.86
C ALA A 56 -3.03 10.62 6.35
N PRO A 57 -2.09 11.40 5.77
CA PRO A 57 -1.87 11.36 4.32
C PRO A 57 -1.28 10.04 3.84
N VAL A 58 -0.37 9.41 4.60
CA VAL A 58 0.25 8.15 4.19
C VAL A 58 -0.75 7.00 4.22
N LEU A 59 -1.54 6.88 5.29
CA LEU A 59 -2.53 5.81 5.43
C LEU A 59 -3.68 5.98 4.44
N VAL A 60 -4.14 7.21 4.18
CA VAL A 60 -5.22 7.46 3.20
C VAL A 60 -4.77 7.03 1.80
N VAL A 61 -3.56 7.41 1.37
CA VAL A 61 -3.04 7.02 0.06
C VAL A 61 -2.82 5.51 -0.01
N GLY A 62 -2.27 4.91 1.06
CA GLY A 62 -2.09 3.46 1.17
C GLY A 62 -3.39 2.67 1.09
N ALA A 63 -4.42 3.12 1.79
CA ALA A 63 -5.75 2.53 1.77
C ALA A 63 -6.42 2.66 0.40
N LEU A 64 -6.41 3.85 -0.20
CA LEU A 64 -6.98 4.09 -1.52
C LEU A 64 -6.28 3.26 -2.60
N GLY A 65 -4.94 3.28 -2.62
CA GLY A 65 -4.15 2.49 -3.55
C GLY A 65 -4.40 0.99 -3.36
N GLY A 66 -4.36 0.52 -2.11
CA GLY A 66 -4.64 -0.87 -1.77
C GLY A 66 -6.03 -1.32 -2.19
N LEU A 67 -7.06 -0.52 -1.90
CA LEU A 67 -8.45 -0.79 -2.28
C LEU A 67 -8.61 -0.91 -3.80
N ILE A 68 -8.02 0.00 -4.57
CA ILE A 68 -8.08 -0.02 -6.04
C ILE A 68 -7.37 -1.27 -6.58
N ILE A 69 -6.13 -1.53 -6.14
CA ILE A 69 -5.34 -2.67 -6.62
C ILE A 69 -6.03 -3.98 -6.26
N GLY A 70 -6.47 -4.14 -5.02
CA GLY A 70 -7.17 -5.34 -4.56
C GLY A 70 -8.49 -5.57 -5.29
N GLY A 71 -9.28 -4.52 -5.52
CA GLY A 71 -10.52 -4.60 -6.28
C GLY A 71 -10.30 -4.99 -7.75
N VAL A 72 -9.25 -4.46 -8.38
CA VAL A 72 -8.91 -4.78 -9.79
C VAL A 72 -8.36 -6.19 -9.95
N ILE A 73 -7.44 -6.63 -9.08
CA ILE A 73 -6.76 -7.93 -9.23
C ILE A 73 -7.63 -9.10 -8.74
N HIS A 74 -8.24 -8.95 -7.57
CA HIS A 74 -8.98 -10.05 -6.93
C HIS A 74 -10.50 -9.96 -7.14
N GLY A 75 -10.99 -8.84 -7.65
CA GLY A 75 -12.41 -8.60 -7.88
C GLY A 75 -13.11 -8.00 -6.66
N TRP A 76 -14.25 -7.37 -6.93
CA TRP A 76 -15.04 -6.63 -5.93
C TRP A 76 -15.99 -7.51 -5.13
N LEU A 77 -16.35 -8.69 -5.66
CA LEU A 77 -17.22 -9.65 -4.99
C LEU A 77 -16.40 -10.78 -4.35
N PRO A 78 -16.87 -11.32 -3.21
CA PRO A 78 -16.32 -12.55 -2.66
C PRO A 78 -16.50 -13.68 -3.68
N ARG A 79 -15.41 -14.35 -4.04
CA ARG A 79 -15.49 -15.59 -4.83
C ARG A 79 -15.92 -16.70 -3.86
N ALA A 80 -17.15 -17.18 -4.03
CA ALA A 80 -17.70 -18.34 -3.32
C ALA A 80 -17.00 -19.63 -3.74
#